data_AF-A0A7S1XPB3-F1
#
_entry.id   AF-A0A7S1XPB3-F1
#
_cell.length_a   1.000
_cell.length_b   1.000
_cell.length_c   1.000
_cell.angle_alpha   90.00
_cell.angle_beta   90.00
_cell.angle_gamma   90.00
#
_symmetry.space_group_name_H-M   'P 1'
#
loop_
_entity.id
_entity.type
_entity.pdbx_description
1 polymer ?
#
loop_
_entity_poly.entity_id
_entity_poly.type
_entity_poly.pdbx_seq_one_letter_code
_entity_poly.pdbx_strand_id
1 'polypeptide(L)'
;MGLGMPGWGALHRLIHVCGRQVALRLLAFGETVHLDEAKALGLVDCVVGGSDASHSSVEKNLAETLKRITSPPFRGSMLASKTAVNYVGMDQGEPPLTHVTTEP
;
A
#
# COMPACT_ATOMS: atom_id res chain seq x y z
N MET A 1 -2.26 26.80 10.94
CA MET A 1 -0.97 26.15 11.22
C MET A 1 -0.85 24.97 10.28
N GLY A 2 0.02 25.04 9.27
CA GLY A 2 0.23 23.92 8.35
C GLY A 2 1.22 22.94 8.95
N LEU A 3 0.79 21.70 9.21
CA LEU A 3 1.74 20.59 9.36
C LEU A 3 2.51 20.51 8.05
N GLY A 4 3.84 20.56 8.12
CA GLY A 4 4.71 20.49 6.95
C GLY A 4 4.40 19.25 6.10
N MET A 5 4.89 19.29 4.86
CA MET A 5 4.70 18.20 3.91
C MET A 5 5.20 16.86 4.50
N PRO A 6 4.45 15.76 4.39
CA PRO A 6 4.81 14.50 5.05
C PRO A 6 6.14 13.94 4.51
N GLY A 7 7.17 13.92 5.35
CA GLY A 7 8.56 13.57 5.01
C GLY A 7 8.87 12.08 4.81
N TRP A 8 7.85 11.23 4.71
CA TRP A 8 7.99 9.75 4.70
C TRP A 8 7.86 9.13 3.29
N GLY A 9 8.05 9.95 2.25
CA GLY A 9 7.73 9.56 0.86
C GLY A 9 6.23 9.46 0.57
N ALA A 10 5.38 9.98 1.46
CA ALA A 10 3.93 9.89 1.36
C ALA A 10 3.40 10.57 0.10
N LEU A 11 3.98 11.70 -0.33
CA LEU A 11 3.59 12.34 -1.59
C LEU A 11 3.76 11.38 -2.78
N HIS A 12 4.94 10.78 -2.92
CA HIS A 12 5.22 9.88 -4.05
C HIS A 12 4.27 8.68 -4.05
N ARG A 13 4.13 8.01 -2.89
CA ARG A 13 3.25 6.83 -2.78
C ARG A 13 1.78 7.17 -3.01
N LEU A 14 1.30 8.29 -2.46
CA LEU A 14 -0.10 8.68 -2.59
C LEU A 14 -0.45 9.02 -4.05
N ILE A 15 0.45 9.71 -4.76
CA ILE A 15 0.29 9.97 -6.20
C ILE A 15 0.21 8.67 -6.99
N HIS A 16 1.05 7.68 -6.69
CA HIS A 16 1.03 6.36 -7.34
C HIS A 16 -0.26 5.57 -7.09
N VAL A 17 -0.88 5.75 -5.92
CA VAL A 17 -2.08 5.00 -5.53
C VAL A 17 -3.35 5.65 -6.08
N CYS A 18 -3.60 6.93 -5.77
CA CYS A 18 -4.87 7.59 -6.11
C CYS A 18 -4.75 8.61 -7.26
N GLY A 19 -3.58 8.74 -7.87
CA GLY A 19 -3.30 9.73 -8.91
C GLY A 19 -2.95 11.11 -8.36
N ARG A 20 -2.25 11.90 -9.21
CA ARG A 20 -1.67 13.20 -8.83
C ARG A 20 -2.70 14.21 -8.33
N GLN A 21 -3.82 14.34 -9.01
CA GLN A 21 -4.83 15.36 -8.69
C GLN A 21 -5.47 15.11 -7.32
N VAL A 22 -5.84 13.86 -7.05
CA VAL A 22 -6.42 13.47 -5.76
C VAL A 22 -5.38 13.59 -4.65
N ALA A 23 -4.16 13.11 -4.86
CA ALA A 23 -3.09 13.20 -3.86
C ALA A 23 -2.80 14.65 -3.46
N LEU A 24 -2.76 15.58 -4.44
CA LEU A 24 -2.58 16.99 -4.16
C LEU A 24 -3.77 17.60 -3.43
N ARG A 25 -5.01 17.23 -3.77
CA ARG A 25 -6.21 17.67 -3.05
C ARG A 25 -6.12 17.26 -1.57
N LEU A 26 -5.88 15.98 -1.32
CA LEU A 26 -5.79 15.43 0.04
C LEU A 26 -4.69 16.10 0.87
N LEU A 27 -3.51 16.30 0.28
CA LEU A 27 -2.36 16.87 1.00
C LEU A 27 -2.45 18.39 1.18
N ALA A 28 -2.94 19.12 0.18
CA ALA A 28 -3.03 20.58 0.25
C ALA A 28 -4.07 21.04 1.26
N PHE A 29 -5.19 20.32 1.37
CA PHE A 29 -6.31 20.69 2.24
C PHE A 29 -6.34 19.90 3.56
N GLY A 30 -5.50 18.86 3.69
CA GLY A 30 -5.54 17.99 4.87
C GLY A 30 -6.88 17.27 5.02
N GLU A 31 -7.51 16.90 3.89
CA GLU A 31 -8.84 16.29 3.87
C GLU A 31 -8.82 14.90 4.52
N THR A 32 -9.87 14.60 5.27
CA THR A 32 -10.19 13.24 5.71
C THR A 32 -11.07 12.56 4.67
N VAL A 33 -10.82 11.27 4.43
CA VAL A 33 -11.51 10.49 3.39
C VAL A 33 -12.44 9.48 4.05
N HIS A 34 -13.68 9.39 3.58
CA HIS A 34 -14.62 8.36 4.05
C HIS A 34 -14.20 6.96 3.55
N LEU A 35 -14.55 5.90 4.26
CA LEU A 35 -14.10 4.53 3.91
C LEU A 35 -14.49 4.11 2.49
N ASP A 36 -15.71 4.43 2.06
CA ASP A 36 -16.19 4.11 0.71
C ASP A 36 -15.42 4.89 -0.36
N GLU A 37 -15.10 6.16 -0.09
CA GLU A 37 -14.26 6.98 -0.97
C GLU A 37 -12.83 6.44 -1.00
N ALA A 38 -12.28 6.04 0.14
CA ALA A 38 -10.94 5.45 0.23
C ALA A 38 -10.83 4.17 -0.61
N LYS A 39 -11.88 3.33 -0.60
CA LYS A 39 -11.95 2.14 -1.46
C LYS A 39 -12.05 2.52 -2.94
N ALA A 40 -12.89 3.50 -3.29
CA ALA A 40 -13.06 3.97 -4.66
C ALA A 40 -11.77 4.59 -5.23
N LEU A 41 -10.99 5.25 -4.37
CA LEU A 41 -9.69 5.86 -4.72
C LEU A 41 -8.52 4.87 -4.71
N GLY A 42 -8.75 3.60 -4.33
CA GLY A 42 -7.70 2.58 -4.24
C GLY A 42 -6.76 2.74 -3.04
N LEU A 43 -7.09 3.58 -2.06
CA LEU A 43 -6.31 3.76 -0.83
C LEU A 43 -6.37 2.51 0.07
N VAL A 44 -7.44 1.72 -0.07
CA VAL A 44 -7.64 0.43 0.61
C VAL A 44 -8.24 -0.59 -0.35
N ASP A 45 -7.82 -1.86 -0.23
CA ASP A 45 -8.34 -2.94 -1.07
C ASP A 45 -9.75 -3.39 -0.64
N CYS A 46 -10.03 -3.36 0.66
CA CYS A 46 -11.28 -3.83 1.24
C CYS A 46 -11.72 -2.96 2.42
N VAL A 47 -13.03 -2.77 2.54
CA VAL A 47 -13.68 -2.14 3.68
C VAL A 47 -14.49 -3.21 4.38
N VAL A 48 -14.20 -3.43 5.66
CA VAL A 48 -14.91 -4.40 6.50
C VAL A 48 -16.03 -3.66 7.23
N GLY A 49 -17.26 -3.84 6.77
CA GLY A 49 -18.45 -3.24 7.38
C GLY A 49 -19.24 -4.24 8.24
N GLY A 50 -19.92 -3.74 9.28
CA GLY A 50 -20.82 -4.51 10.15
C GLY A 50 -20.87 -3.98 11.59
N SER A 51 -21.86 -4.41 12.38
CA SER A 51 -21.92 -4.14 13.83
C SER A 51 -20.67 -4.64 14.58
N ASP A 52 -19.96 -5.57 13.96
CA ASP A 52 -18.73 -6.18 14.45
C ASP A 52 -17.49 -5.64 13.74
N ALA A 53 -17.49 -4.37 13.28
CA ALA A 53 -16.28 -3.63 12.87
C ALA A 53 -15.31 -3.38 14.06
N SER A 54 -15.21 -4.35 14.96
CA SER A 54 -14.17 -4.52 15.94
C SER A 54 -12.86 -4.87 15.25
N HIS A 55 -11.75 -4.60 15.94
CA HIS A 55 -10.40 -5.04 15.54
C HIS A 55 -10.36 -6.51 15.11
N SER A 56 -11.15 -7.38 15.77
CA SER A 56 -11.19 -8.81 15.48
C SER A 56 -11.65 -9.16 14.06
N SER A 57 -12.54 -8.36 13.45
CA SER A 57 -13.02 -8.63 12.09
C SER A 57 -12.01 -8.22 11.02
N VAL A 58 -11.20 -7.20 11.30
CA VAL A 58 -10.05 -6.82 10.44
C VAL A 58 -8.98 -7.90 10.51
N GLU A 59 -8.66 -8.38 11.71
CA GLU A 59 -7.67 -9.45 11.92
C GLU A 59 -8.08 -10.75 11.24
N LYS A 60 -9.36 -11.14 11.30
CA LYS A 60 -9.87 -12.32 10.59
C LYS A 60 -9.72 -12.20 9.08
N ASN A 61 -10.14 -11.07 8.49
CA ASN A 61 -9.98 -10.82 7.06
C ASN A 61 -8.51 -10.82 6.63
N LEU A 62 -7.64 -10.24 7.46
CA LEU A 62 -6.20 -10.25 7.24
C LEU A 62 -5.65 -11.69 7.30
N ALA A 63 -6.01 -12.47 8.31
CA ALA A 63 -5.57 -13.85 8.47
C ALA A 63 -6.00 -14.73 7.28
N GLU A 64 -7.24 -14.57 6.81
CA GLU A 64 -7.72 -15.26 5.61
C GLU A 64 -6.94 -14.86 4.36
N THR A 65 -6.68 -13.57 4.18
CA THR A 65 -5.89 -13.06 3.06
C THR A 65 -4.45 -13.57 3.10
N LEU A 66 -3.81 -13.52 4.26
CA LEU A 66 -2.47 -14.07 4.50
C LEU A 66 -2.43 -15.56 4.19
N LYS A 67 -3.44 -16.32 4.62
CA LYS A 67 -3.53 -17.75 4.31
C LYS A 67 -3.56 -17.99 2.80
N ARG A 68 -4.28 -17.19 2.02
CA ARG A 68 -4.32 -17.34 0.54
C ARG A 68 -2.95 -17.11 -0.09
N ILE A 69 -2.24 -16.07 0.33
CA ILE A 69 -0.96 -15.69 -0.30
C ILE A 69 0.23 -16.53 0.21
N THR A 70 0.19 -17.02 1.45
CA THR A 70 1.30 -17.79 2.05
C THR A 70 1.15 -19.31 1.90
N SER A 71 -0.02 -19.79 1.47
CA SER A 71 -0.21 -21.23 1.25
C SER A 71 0.60 -21.74 0.04
N PRO A 72 1.04 -23.00 0.05
CA PRO A 72 1.61 -23.65 -1.13
C PRO A 72 0.64 -23.54 -2.32
N PRO A 73 1.13 -23.38 -3.57
CA PRO A 73 2.54 -23.40 -3.98
C PRO A 73 3.28 -22.05 -3.85
N PHE A 74 2.59 -20.97 -3.48
CA PHE A 74 3.06 -19.59 -3.68
C PHE A 74 4.08 -19.09 -2.65
N ARG A 75 4.29 -19.84 -1.55
CA ARG A 75 5.17 -19.42 -0.45
C ARG A 75 6.61 -19.14 -0.88
N GLY A 76 7.15 -19.94 -1.80
CA GLY A 76 8.52 -19.77 -2.32
C GLY A 76 8.66 -18.69 -3.38
N SER A 77 7.59 -18.35 -4.10
CA SER A 77 7.61 -17.38 -5.21
C SER A 77 7.17 -15.98 -4.81
N MET A 78 6.54 -15.80 -3.66
CA MET A 78 5.95 -14.52 -3.23
C MET A 78 6.95 -13.37 -3.21
N LEU A 79 8.18 -13.61 -2.73
CA LEU A 79 9.21 -12.58 -2.69
C LEU A 79 9.61 -12.13 -4.10
N ALA A 80 9.80 -13.09 -5.02
CA ALA A 80 10.12 -12.78 -6.42
C ALA A 80 8.98 -12.02 -7.09
N SER A 81 7.73 -12.43 -6.88
CA SER A 81 6.54 -11.72 -7.39
C SER A 81 6.45 -10.30 -6.86
N LYS A 82 6.66 -10.09 -5.55
CA LYS A 82 6.67 -8.76 -4.94
C LYS A 82 7.75 -7.87 -5.55
N THR A 83 8.97 -8.39 -5.69
CA THR A 83 10.09 -7.64 -6.27
C THR A 83 9.80 -7.26 -7.72
N ALA A 84 9.27 -8.18 -8.52
CA ALA A 84 8.91 -7.92 -9.92
C ALA A 84 7.83 -6.84 -10.05
N VAL A 85 6.74 -6.94 -9.28
CA VAL A 85 5.65 -5.96 -9.31
C VAL A 85 6.14 -4.58 -8.87
N ASN A 86 6.93 -4.51 -7.79
CA ASN A 86 7.50 -3.24 -7.33
C ASN A 86 8.40 -2.61 -8.40
N TYR A 87 9.20 -3.41 -9.10
CA TYR A 87 10.09 -2.92 -10.15
C TYR A 87 9.30 -2.40 -11.36
N VAL A 88 8.21 -3.07 -11.74
CA VAL A 88 7.32 -2.64 -12.85
C VAL A 88 6.54 -1.37 -12.48
N GLY A 89 6.19 -1.18 -11.21
CA GLY A 89 5.49 0.02 -10.72
C GLY A 89 6.39 1.23 -10.50
N MET A 90 7.72 1.06 -10.49
CA MET A 90 8.67 2.14 -10.51
C MET A 90 8.78 2.67 -11.94
N ASP A 91 8.35 3.92 -12.14
CA ASP A 91 8.55 4.66 -13.39
C ASP A 91 10.03 4.54 -13.79
N GLN A 92 10.30 4.15 -15.03
CA GLN A 92 11.62 3.80 -15.57
C GLN A 92 12.70 4.80 -15.11
N GLY A 93 13.50 4.46 -14.09
CA GLY A 93 14.39 5.46 -13.50
C GLY A 93 15.56 4.93 -12.69
N GLU A 94 15.36 4.05 -11.72
CA GLU A 94 16.46 3.62 -10.86
C GLU A 94 16.26 2.19 -10.34
N PRO A 95 17.23 1.28 -10.55
CA PRO A 95 17.17 -0.02 -9.91
C PRO A 95 17.30 0.12 -8.39
N PRO A 96 16.68 -0.78 -7.61
CA PRO A 96 16.86 -0.78 -6.16
C PRO A 96 18.35 -0.93 -5.85
N LEU A 97 18.86 -0.14 -4.89
CA LEU A 97 20.19 -0.31 -4.32
C LEU A 97 20.26 -1.69 -3.65
N THR A 98 20.60 -2.71 -4.43
CA THR A 98 21.02 -3.99 -3.90
C THR A 98 22.41 -3.76 -3.34
N HIS A 99 22.51 -3.42 -2.05
CA HIS A 99 23.67 -3.81 -1.27
C HIS A 99 23.63 -5.34 -1.19
N VAL A 100 24.07 -5.98 -2.28
CA VAL A 100 24.51 -7.37 -2.25
C VAL A 100 25.73 -7.35 -1.36
N THR A 101 25.55 -7.63 -0.08
CA THR A 101 26.64 -8.04 0.79
C THR A 101 26.96 -9.48 0.42
N THR A 102 27.60 -9.66 -0.73
CA THR A 102 28.49 -10.79 -0.95
C THR A 102 29.82 -10.38 -0.38
N GLU A 103 30.28 -11.11 0.63
CA GLU A 103 31.67 -11.47 0.95
C GLU A 103 31.75 -11.85 2.45
N PRO A 104 32.73 -12.67 2.85
CA PRO A 104 32.76 -14.13 2.73
C PRO A 104 32.55 -14.85 4.08
#